data_AF-A0A1B8GPU9-F1
#
_entry.id   AF-A0A1B8GPU9-F1
#
_cell.length_a   1.000
_cell.length_b   1.000
_cell.length_c   1.000
_cell.angle_alpha   90.00
_cell.angle_beta   90.00
_cell.angle_gamma   90.00
#
_symmetry.space_group_name_H-M   'P 1'
#
loop_
_entity.id
_entity.type
_entity.pdbx_description
1 polymer ?
#
loop_
_entity_poly.entity_id
_entity_poly.type
_entity_poly.pdbx_seq_one_letter_code
_entity_poly.pdbx_strand_id
1 'polypeptide(L)'
;MQDQVIRTLSPAQLDHYRKPFLDPANRESIYEMAKIFPVAGNPAEVYQAVENYNSWLLENEIPKFFFWADPGKIIPLELSKYYSENLKNVKSVPVGHEKHYLQEDHPHLIGCEIKVWLETAGISDEKK
;
A
#
# COMPACT_ATOMS: atom_id res chain seq x y z
N MET A 1 1.90 -15.06 0.68
CA MET A 1 2.74 -14.18 1.51
C MET A 1 4.19 -14.18 1.02
N GLN A 2 4.95 -15.25 1.19
CA GLN A 2 6.38 -15.30 0.84
C GLN A 2 6.69 -14.83 -0.59
N ASP A 3 5.90 -15.24 -1.59
CA ASP A 3 6.17 -14.89 -2.99
C ASP A 3 6.00 -13.39 -3.31
N GLN A 4 5.44 -12.63 -2.39
CA GLN A 4 5.15 -11.20 -2.50
C GLN A 4 6.12 -10.33 -1.69
N VAL A 5 7.14 -10.94 -1.10
CA VAL A 5 8.26 -10.34 -0.34
C VAL A 5 9.56 -10.76 -1.02
N ILE A 6 10.57 -9.90 -1.03
CA ILE A 6 11.88 -10.22 -1.63
C ILE A 6 12.71 -11.05 -0.67
N ARG A 7 12.82 -10.63 0.59
CA ARG A 7 13.52 -11.41 1.61
C ARG A 7 12.74 -12.68 1.97
N THR A 8 13.46 -13.67 2.48
CA THR A 8 12.83 -14.85 3.08
C THR A 8 12.25 -14.50 4.46
N LEU A 9 10.95 -14.74 4.65
CA LEU A 9 10.29 -14.68 5.93
C LEU A 9 10.63 -15.95 6.72
N SER A 10 10.99 -15.78 8.00
CA SER A 10 11.23 -16.92 8.88
C SER A 10 9.93 -17.71 9.14
N PRO A 11 10.02 -18.99 9.54
CA PRO A 11 8.84 -19.76 9.94
C PRO A 11 8.01 -19.06 11.02
N ALA A 12 8.67 -18.48 12.03
CA ALA A 12 7.99 -17.74 13.10
C ALA A 12 7.20 -16.53 12.58
N GLN A 13 7.75 -15.78 11.60
CA GLN A 13 7.02 -14.66 10.97
C GLN A 13 5.82 -15.15 10.16
N LEU A 14 5.99 -16.22 9.37
CA LEU A 14 4.88 -16.81 8.62
C LEU A 14 3.78 -17.35 9.53
N ASP A 15 4.15 -17.90 10.70
CA ASP A 15 3.18 -18.40 11.67
C ASP A 15 2.35 -17.28 12.30
N HIS A 16 2.91 -16.06 12.46
CA HIS A 16 2.12 -14.89 12.86
C HIS A 16 1.04 -14.55 11.82
N TYR A 17 1.37 -14.60 10.52
CA TYR A 17 0.37 -14.40 9.46
C TYR A 17 -0.68 -15.51 9.42
N ARG A 18 -0.30 -16.75 9.72
CA ARG A 18 -1.22 -17.90 9.71
C ARG A 18 -2.15 -17.92 10.93
N LYS A 19 -1.69 -17.41 12.07
CA LYS A 19 -2.36 -17.52 13.37
C LYS A 19 -3.86 -17.16 13.36
N PRO A 20 -4.32 -16.06 12.70
CA PRO A 20 -5.75 -15.73 12.67
C PRO A 20 -6.60 -16.71 11.85
N PHE A 21 -5.97 -17.49 10.96
CA PHE A 21 -6.61 -18.27 9.90
C PHE A 21 -6.39 -19.78 10.02
N LEU A 22 -5.97 -20.25 11.20
CA LEU A 22 -5.77 -21.68 11.47
C LEU A 22 -7.09 -22.46 11.31
N ASP A 23 -8.18 -21.92 11.83
CA ASP A 23 -9.53 -22.40 11.58
C ASP A 23 -9.99 -21.99 10.16
N PRO A 24 -10.39 -22.94 9.29
CA PRO A 24 -10.98 -22.63 7.99
C PRO A 24 -12.17 -21.66 8.04
N ALA A 25 -12.98 -21.67 9.11
CA ALA A 25 -14.11 -20.76 9.26
C ALA A 25 -13.68 -19.27 9.28
N ASN A 26 -12.45 -18.98 9.72
CA ASN A 26 -11.92 -17.61 9.78
C ASN A 26 -11.38 -17.11 8.43
N ARG A 27 -11.35 -17.94 7.39
CA ARG A 27 -10.75 -17.60 6.08
C ARG A 27 -11.73 -16.91 5.14
N GLU A 28 -13.02 -16.83 5.51
CA GLU A 28 -14.06 -16.20 4.70
C GLU A 28 -13.69 -14.76 4.33
N SER A 29 -13.11 -13.99 5.27
CA SER A 29 -12.69 -12.61 5.00
C SER A 29 -11.66 -12.49 3.86
N ILE A 30 -10.71 -13.42 3.77
CA ILE A 30 -9.72 -13.47 2.68
C ILE A 30 -10.41 -13.78 1.35
N TYR A 31 -11.38 -14.71 1.36
CA TYR A 31 -12.15 -15.09 0.18
C TYR A 31 -13.05 -13.95 -0.31
N GLU A 32 -13.79 -13.30 0.59
CA GLU A 32 -14.64 -12.15 0.26
C GLU A 32 -13.80 -11.00 -0.32
N MET A 33 -12.63 -10.70 0.27
CA MET A 33 -11.73 -9.66 -0.24
C MET A 33 -11.30 -9.92 -1.69
N ALA A 34 -11.02 -11.18 -2.05
CA ALA A 34 -10.62 -11.54 -3.41
C ALA A 34 -11.76 -11.33 -4.43
N LYS A 35 -13.02 -11.56 -4.03
CA LYS A 35 -14.18 -11.38 -4.91
C LYS A 35 -14.51 -9.92 -5.19
N ILE A 36 -14.24 -9.03 -4.24
CA ILE A 36 -14.54 -7.60 -4.38
C ILE A 36 -13.43 -6.81 -5.05
N PHE A 37 -12.32 -7.45 -5.44
CA PHE A 37 -11.20 -6.75 -6.06
C PHE A 37 -11.63 -6.15 -7.42
N PRO A 38 -11.53 -4.83 -7.61
CA PRO A 38 -12.11 -4.13 -8.75
C PRO A 38 -11.26 -4.32 -10.00
N VAL A 39 -11.76 -5.05 -11.00
CA VAL A 39 -11.08 -5.30 -12.28
C VAL A 39 -12.06 -5.18 -13.42
N ALA A 40 -11.67 -4.48 -14.49
CA ALA A 40 -12.43 -4.37 -15.72
C ALA A 40 -13.92 -4.03 -15.48
N GLY A 41 -14.18 -3.02 -14.65
CA GLY A 41 -15.54 -2.56 -14.34
C GLY A 41 -16.29 -3.38 -13.27
N ASN A 42 -15.69 -4.40 -12.66
CA ASN A 42 -16.39 -5.34 -11.77
C ASN A 42 -15.69 -5.53 -10.41
N PRO A 43 -16.44 -5.64 -9.30
CA PRO A 43 -17.88 -5.36 -9.19
C PRO A 43 -18.18 -3.88 -9.41
N ALA A 44 -19.27 -3.56 -10.12
CA ALA A 44 -19.54 -2.20 -10.60
C ALA A 44 -19.55 -1.14 -9.49
N GLU A 45 -20.13 -1.46 -8.34
CA GLU A 45 -20.17 -0.53 -7.19
C GLU A 45 -18.77 -0.21 -6.66
N VAL A 46 -17.93 -1.24 -6.45
CA VAL A 46 -16.56 -1.06 -5.95
C VAL A 46 -15.69 -0.38 -6.99
N TYR A 47 -15.82 -0.77 -8.26
CA TYR A 47 -15.11 -0.15 -9.36
C TYR A 47 -15.44 1.34 -9.47
N GLN A 48 -16.73 1.70 -9.43
CA GLN A 48 -17.16 3.09 -9.48
C GLN A 48 -16.68 3.88 -8.25
N ALA A 49 -16.69 3.28 -7.06
CA ALA A 49 -16.16 3.91 -5.85
C ALA A 49 -14.66 4.22 -6.00
N VAL A 50 -13.90 3.31 -6.61
CA VAL A 50 -12.47 3.48 -6.88
C VAL A 50 -12.20 4.58 -7.89
N GLU A 51 -12.92 4.58 -9.02
CA GLU A 51 -12.82 5.65 -10.02
C GLU A 51 -13.14 7.02 -9.42
N ASN A 52 -14.18 7.10 -8.58
CA ASN A 52 -14.59 8.33 -7.93
C ASN A 52 -13.51 8.87 -6.98
N TYR A 53 -12.98 8.03 -6.07
CA TYR A 53 -11.96 8.51 -5.15
C TYR A 53 -10.63 8.77 -5.87
N ASN A 54 -10.30 8.02 -6.92
CA ASN A 54 -9.08 8.24 -7.70
C ASN A 54 -9.11 9.61 -8.37
N SER A 55 -10.25 9.98 -8.97
CA SER A 55 -10.46 11.32 -9.56
C SER A 55 -10.32 12.41 -8.50
N TRP A 56 -10.99 12.24 -7.36
CA TRP A 56 -10.86 13.16 -6.23
C TRP A 56 -9.43 13.24 -5.69
N LEU A 57 -8.70 12.12 -5.66
CA LEU A 57 -7.32 12.03 -5.17
C LEU A 57 -6.36 12.85 -6.05
N LEU A 58 -6.57 12.85 -7.36
CA LEU A 58 -5.77 13.64 -8.32
C LEU A 58 -6.02 15.15 -8.19
N GLU A 59 -7.22 15.56 -7.81
CA GLU A 59 -7.61 16.97 -7.79
C GLU A 59 -7.37 17.69 -6.46
N ASN A 60 -7.47 16.97 -5.33
CA ASN A 60 -7.42 17.60 -4.02
C ASN A 60 -5.99 17.98 -3.58
N GLU A 61 -5.90 18.99 -2.71
CA GLU A 61 -4.65 19.55 -2.20
C GLU A 61 -4.17 18.92 -0.88
N ILE A 62 -4.81 17.86 -0.39
CA ILE A 62 -4.38 17.21 0.87
C ILE A 62 -2.95 16.69 0.68
N PRO A 63 -2.02 16.92 1.61
CA PRO A 63 -0.67 16.36 1.52
C PRO A 63 -0.71 14.84 1.40
N LYS A 64 0.02 14.28 0.44
CA LYS A 64 0.07 12.84 0.16
C LYS A 64 1.48 12.33 0.34
N PHE A 65 1.59 11.10 0.82
CA PHE A 65 2.86 10.42 0.94
C PHE A 65 2.77 9.04 0.32
N PHE A 66 3.56 8.80 -0.72
CA PHE A 66 3.38 7.67 -1.62
C PHE A 66 4.68 6.87 -1.76
N PHE A 67 4.67 5.65 -1.24
CA PHE A 67 5.74 4.68 -1.45
C PHE A 67 5.43 3.79 -2.64
N TRP A 68 6.45 3.46 -3.43
CA TRP A 68 6.32 2.53 -4.54
C TRP A 68 7.62 1.75 -4.77
N ALA A 69 7.53 0.66 -5.53
CA ALA A 69 8.64 -0.24 -5.83
C ALA A 69 8.59 -0.70 -7.30
N ASP A 70 9.70 -1.26 -7.79
CA ASP A 70 9.83 -1.81 -9.14
C ASP A 70 10.32 -3.27 -9.08
N PRO A 71 9.51 -4.28 -9.46
CA PRO A 71 8.35 -4.19 -10.34
C PRO A 71 7.04 -3.75 -9.67
N GLY A 72 6.97 -3.77 -8.34
CA GLY A 72 5.71 -3.58 -7.63
C GLY A 72 4.74 -4.75 -7.86
N LYS A 73 3.46 -4.55 -7.53
CA LYS A 73 2.42 -5.58 -7.75
C LYS A 73 1.08 -5.01 -8.18
N ILE A 74 0.36 -4.37 -7.25
CA ILE A 74 -0.93 -3.72 -7.55
C ILE A 74 -0.69 -2.42 -8.32
N ILE A 75 0.35 -1.68 -7.92
CA ILE A 75 0.80 -0.48 -8.60
C ILE A 75 2.12 -0.83 -9.31
N PRO A 76 2.11 -1.06 -10.63
CA PRO A 76 3.33 -1.26 -11.40
C PRO A 76 4.07 0.07 -11.63
N LEU A 77 5.34 -0.01 -12.05
CA LEU A 77 6.22 1.15 -12.24
C LEU A 77 5.59 2.29 -13.06
N GLU A 78 4.90 1.97 -14.15
CA GLU A 78 4.24 2.98 -15.00
C GLU A 78 3.20 3.78 -14.20
N LEU A 79 2.37 3.09 -13.42
CA LEU A 79 1.35 3.71 -12.60
C LEU A 79 1.96 4.44 -11.40
N SER A 80 3.06 3.93 -10.83
CA SER A 80 3.82 4.62 -9.80
C SER A 80 4.36 5.96 -10.29
N LYS A 81 4.91 6.01 -11.51
CA LYS A 81 5.37 7.26 -12.13
C LYS A 81 4.21 8.21 -12.37
N TYR A 82 3.12 7.71 -12.94
CA TYR A 82 1.90 8.50 -13.15
C TYR A 82 1.44 9.19 -11.85
N TYR A 83 1.27 8.45 -10.76
CA TYR A 83 0.85 9.04 -9.49
C TYR A 83 1.88 9.99 -8.89
N SER A 84 3.17 9.72 -9.06
CA SER A 84 4.24 10.61 -8.60
C SER A 84 4.23 11.97 -9.30
N GLU A 85 3.79 12.00 -10.56
CA GLU A 85 3.75 13.21 -11.40
C GLU A 85 2.41 13.94 -11.31
N ASN A 86 1.30 13.22 -11.14
CA ASN A 86 -0.05 13.77 -11.30
C ASN A 86 -0.78 14.02 -9.98
N LEU A 87 -0.38 13.37 -8.87
CA LEU A 87 -0.94 13.70 -7.56
C LEU A 87 -0.43 15.07 -7.09
N LYS A 88 -1.35 15.94 -6.67
CA LYS A 88 -0.97 17.21 -6.04
C LYS A 88 -0.44 17.00 -4.62
N ASN A 89 0.52 17.83 -4.21
CA ASN A 89 1.13 17.82 -2.86
C ASN A 89 1.60 16.42 -2.43
N VAL A 90 2.12 15.64 -3.38
CA VAL A 90 2.65 14.30 -3.13
C VAL A 90 4.15 14.37 -2.87
N LYS A 91 4.60 13.75 -1.77
CA LYS A 91 5.97 13.28 -1.64
C LYS A 91 6.00 11.81 -2.06
N SER A 92 6.68 11.53 -3.17
CA SER A 92 6.83 10.19 -3.71
C SER A 92 8.19 9.61 -3.36
N VAL A 93 8.24 8.36 -2.88
CA VAL A 93 9.47 7.70 -2.43
C VAL A 93 9.58 6.30 -3.06
N PRO A 94 10.56 6.06 -3.95
CA PRO A 94 10.91 4.71 -4.38
C PRO A 94 11.55 3.93 -3.22
N VAL A 95 11.06 2.73 -2.97
CA VAL A 95 11.59 1.81 -1.97
C VAL A 95 12.73 0.96 -2.55
N GLY A 96 12.66 0.63 -3.85
CA GLY A 96 13.67 -0.14 -4.55
C GLY A 96 13.09 -1.26 -5.42
N HIS A 97 13.77 -2.42 -5.39
CA HIS A 97 13.37 -3.62 -6.12
C HIS A 97 12.50 -4.54 -5.26
N GLU A 98 11.20 -4.26 -5.17
CA GLU A 98 10.26 -5.02 -4.33
C GLU A 98 8.93 -5.32 -5.03
N LYS A 99 8.10 -6.12 -4.37
CA LYS A 99 6.79 -6.57 -4.87
C LYS A 99 5.63 -5.87 -4.16
N HIS A 100 5.00 -6.52 -3.18
CA HIS A 100 3.74 -6.03 -2.60
C HIS A 100 3.86 -5.61 -1.14
N TYR A 101 4.49 -6.43 -0.29
CA TYR A 101 4.58 -6.16 1.14
C TYR A 101 5.88 -5.41 1.46
N LEU A 102 5.96 -4.15 1.00
CA LEU A 102 7.16 -3.31 1.13
C LEU A 102 7.64 -3.18 2.58
N GLN A 103 6.71 -3.19 3.54
CA GLN A 103 7.01 -3.15 4.97
C GLN A 103 7.82 -4.34 5.47
N GLU A 104 7.79 -5.47 4.78
CA GLU A 104 8.61 -6.62 5.17
C GLU A 104 10.06 -6.46 4.71
N ASP A 105 10.27 -5.86 3.54
CA ASP A 105 11.59 -5.69 2.96
C ASP A 105 12.29 -4.41 3.49
N HIS A 106 11.55 -3.30 3.64
CA HIS A 106 12.11 -1.98 3.99
C HIS A 106 11.37 -1.26 5.15
N PRO A 107 11.14 -1.93 6.30
CA PRO A 107 10.41 -1.33 7.42
C PRO A 107 11.07 -0.05 7.96
N HIS A 108 12.41 -0.03 8.03
CA HIS A 108 13.15 1.11 8.57
C HIS A 108 13.12 2.33 7.64
N LEU A 109 13.29 2.11 6.33
CA LEU A 109 13.18 3.19 5.33
C LEU A 109 11.78 3.82 5.41
N ILE A 110 10.74 2.99 5.35
CA ILE A 110 9.35 3.44 5.42
C ILE A 110 9.11 4.24 6.71
N GLY A 111 9.52 3.71 7.86
CA GLY A 111 9.36 4.39 9.15
C GLY A 111 10.10 5.72 9.24
N CYS A 112 11.36 5.78 8.78
CA CYS A 112 12.16 7.01 8.76
C CYS A 112 11.53 8.07 7.85
N GLU A 113 11.09 7.68 6.66
CA GLU A 113 10.51 8.61 5.70
C GLU A 113 9.12 9.12 6.13
N ILE A 114 8.31 8.28 6.78
CA ILE A 114 7.05 8.71 7.42
C ILE A 114 7.34 9.78 8.48
N LYS A 115 8.32 9.54 9.36
CA LYS A 115 8.70 10.50 10.41
C LYS A 115 9.08 11.87 9.80
N VAL A 116 9.97 11.88 8.82
CA VAL A 116 10.41 13.10 8.14
C VAL A 116 9.23 13.80 7.46
N TRP A 117 8.32 13.04 6.85
CA TRP A 117 7.15 13.61 6.18
C TRP A 117 6.19 14.27 7.18
N LEU A 118 5.91 13.64 8.33
CA LEU A 118 5.07 14.21 9.39
C LEU A 118 5.63 15.53 9.93
N GLU A 119 6.95 15.58 10.18
CA GLU A 119 7.66 16.80 10.58
C GLU A 119 7.52 17.91 9.52
N THR A 120 7.67 17.57 8.24
CA THR A 120 7.55 18.52 7.13
C THR A 120 6.11 19.01 6.91
N ALA A 121 5.13 18.14 7.15
CA ALA A 121 3.71 18.46 6.99
C ALA A 121 3.14 19.32 8.13
N GLY A 122 3.95 19.67 9.14
CA GLY A 122 3.49 20.36 10.35
C GLY A 122 2.56 19.50 11.21
N ILE A 123 2.57 18.17 10.98
CA ILE A 123 1.89 17.18 11.80
C ILE A 123 2.92 16.63 12.79
N SER A 124 3.63 17.53 13.47
CA SER A 124 4.42 17.15 14.63
C SER A 124 3.49 17.07 15.83
N ASP A 125 3.76 16.14 16.75
CA ASP A 125 3.17 16.18 18.08
C ASP A 125 3.51 17.54 18.74
N GLU A 126 2.61 18.52 18.64
CA GLU A 126 2.55 19.60 19.64
C GLU A 126 1.97 19.03 20.94
N LYS A 127 2.66 18.04 21.52
CA LYS A 127 2.42 17.60 22.90
C LYS A 127 3.74 17.22 23.58
N LYS A 128 4.22 18.21 24.34
CA LYS A 128 4.78 18.15 25.70
C LYS A 128 5.79 17.05 26.04
#